data_AF-A0A9E7KGI1-F1
#
_entry.id   AF-A0A9E7KGI1-F1
#
_cell.length_a   1.000
_cell.length_b   1.000
_cell.length_c   1.000
_cell.angle_alpha   90.00
_cell.angle_beta   90.00
_cell.angle_gamma   90.00
#
_symmetry.space_group_name_H-M   'P 1'
#
loop_
_entity.id
_entity.type
_entity.pdbx_description
1 polymer ?
#
loop_
_entity_poly.entity_id
_entity_poly.type
_entity_poly.pdbx_seq_one_letter_code
_entity_poly.pdbx_strand_id
1 'polypeptide(L)'
;MQEYDARMQERGAELMEQVRSMFKDTTDILQTLDSVDSIQLLGLSYRFEKETNEALNRVHDADFNDHGLYDTALRFRLLRQQWYHVTPDIFNKFKDEEGNLMSTLKDDPKGLLSLYNAAYLRIHEETMKLFLIQGTSWRPCLVISHHH
;
A
#
# COMPACT_ATOMS: atom_id res chain seq x y z
N MET A 1 0.58 -20.72 35.26
CA MET A 1 1.17 -20.56 33.92
C MET A 1 0.14 -20.89 32.85
N GLN A 2 -0.43 -22.11 32.82
CA GLN A 2 -1.50 -22.48 31.87
C GLN A 2 -2.74 -21.56 31.89
N GLU A 3 -3.19 -21.10 33.06
CA GLU A 3 -4.34 -20.18 33.18
C GLU A 3 -4.03 -18.76 32.64
N TYR A 4 -2.78 -18.32 32.76
CA TYR A 4 -2.32 -17.05 32.20
C TYR A 4 -2.26 -17.12 30.68
N ASP A 5 -1.73 -18.21 30.14
CA ASP A 5 -1.69 -18.43 28.69
C ASP A 5 -3.11 -18.50 28.10
N ALA A 6 -4.03 -19.21 28.76
CA ALA A 6 -5.43 -19.27 28.35
C ALA A 6 -6.09 -17.88 28.30
N ARG A 7 -5.88 -17.06 29.34
CA ARG A 7 -6.41 -15.68 29.39
C ARG A 7 -5.81 -14.79 28.29
N MET A 8 -4.52 -14.96 27.96
CA MET A 8 -3.89 -14.19 26.89
C MET A 8 -4.39 -14.63 25.50
N GLN A 9 -4.66 -15.92 25.31
CA GLN A 9 -5.29 -16.43 24.08
C GLN A 9 -6.73 -15.92 23.92
N GLU A 10 -7.52 -15.94 25.00
CA GLU A 10 -8.88 -15.40 25.01
C GLU A 10 -8.87 -13.92 24.63
N ARG A 11 -8.00 -13.12 25.27
CA ARG A 11 -7.86 -11.70 24.94
C ARG A 11 -7.42 -11.48 23.50
N GLY A 12 -6.50 -12.32 22.99
CA GLY A 12 -6.09 -12.28 21.59
C GLY A 12 -7.26 -12.52 20.64
N ALA A 13 -8.09 -13.52 20.91
CA ALA A 13 -9.28 -13.83 20.12
C ALA A 13 -10.30 -12.69 20.14
N GLU A 14 -10.57 -12.10 21.32
CA GLU A 14 -11.45 -10.94 21.46
C GLU A 14 -10.99 -9.75 20.62
N LEU A 15 -9.68 -9.44 20.65
CA LEU A 15 -9.11 -8.35 19.87
C LEU A 15 -9.18 -8.63 18.37
N MET A 16 -8.95 -9.88 17.94
CA MET A 16 -9.12 -10.25 16.54
C MET A 16 -10.56 -10.04 16.06
N GLU A 17 -11.56 -10.42 16.86
CA GLU A 17 -12.97 -10.17 16.52
C GLU A 17 -13.31 -8.67 16.46
N GLN A 18 -12.73 -7.85 17.34
CA GLN A 18 -12.91 -6.39 17.26
C GLN A 18 -12.37 -5.83 15.95
N VAL A 19 -11.17 -6.26 15.52
CA VAL A 19 -10.61 -5.85 14.22
C VAL A 19 -11.50 -6.31 13.06
N ARG A 20 -12.08 -7.52 13.12
CA ARG A 20 -13.05 -7.99 12.11
C ARG A 20 -14.29 -7.11 12.04
N SER A 21 -14.80 -6.64 13.19
CA SER A 21 -15.94 -5.69 13.22
C SER A 21 -15.56 -4.36 12.57
N MET A 22 -14.37 -3.83 12.88
CA MET A 22 -13.89 -2.56 12.30
C MET A 22 -13.90 -2.58 10.77
N PHE A 23 -13.52 -3.70 10.14
CA PHE A 23 -13.59 -3.85 8.68
C PHE A 23 -15.00 -3.84 8.09
N LYS A 24 -15.98 -4.36 8.82
CA LYS A 24 -17.39 -4.41 8.40
C LYS A 24 -18.06 -3.04 8.53
N ASP A 25 -17.74 -2.34 9.61
CA ASP A 25 -18.41 -1.09 9.98
C ASP A 25 -17.80 0.13 9.25
N THR A 26 -16.54 0.03 8.82
CA THR A 26 -15.83 1.12 8.15
C THR A 26 -16.30 1.29 6.70
N THR A 27 -16.79 2.49 6.39
CA THR A 27 -17.06 2.96 5.01
C THR A 27 -16.01 3.95 4.50
N ASP A 28 -15.13 4.44 5.40
CA ASP A 28 -14.05 5.36 5.08
C ASP A 28 -12.89 4.62 4.40
N ILE A 29 -12.56 5.05 3.18
CA ILE A 29 -11.54 4.41 2.33
C ILE A 29 -10.13 4.59 2.92
N LEU A 30 -9.83 5.74 3.51
CA LEU A 30 -8.52 6.02 4.08
C LEU A 30 -8.28 5.21 5.35
N GLN A 31 -9.29 5.14 6.23
CA GLN A 31 -9.22 4.28 7.41
C GLN A 31 -9.11 2.80 7.02
N THR A 32 -9.77 2.40 5.94
CA THR A 32 -9.65 1.05 5.39
C THR A 32 -8.22 0.77 4.92
N LEU A 33 -7.61 1.68 4.15
CA LEU A 33 -6.23 1.54 3.67
C LEU A 33 -5.22 1.46 4.82
N ASP A 34 -5.32 2.35 5.81
CA ASP A 34 -4.44 2.38 6.97
C ASP A 34 -4.59 1.11 7.83
N SER A 35 -5.80 0.57 7.95
CA SER A 35 -6.07 -0.68 8.67
C SER A 35 -5.44 -1.88 7.97
N VAL A 36 -5.60 -1.98 6.64
CA VAL A 36 -4.97 -3.03 5.83
C VAL A 36 -3.45 -2.94 5.94
N ASP A 37 -2.88 -1.74 5.81
CA ASP A 37 -1.43 -1.55 5.89
C ASP A 37 -0.88 -1.94 7.26
N SER A 38 -1.55 -1.52 8.33
CA SER A 38 -1.18 -1.86 9.70
C SER A 38 -1.18 -3.37 9.93
N ILE A 39 -2.17 -4.09 9.41
CA ILE A 39 -2.25 -5.54 9.52
C ILE A 39 -1.12 -6.24 8.76
N GLN A 40 -0.77 -5.73 7.57
CA GLN A 40 0.37 -6.23 6.82
C GLN A 40 1.68 -6.01 7.56
N LEU A 41 1.90 -4.80 8.09
CA LEU A 41 3.11 -4.44 8.84
C LEU A 41 3.24 -5.22 10.16
N LEU A 42 2.13 -5.57 10.79
CA LEU A 42 2.09 -6.42 11.99
C LEU A 42 2.27 -7.92 11.67
N GLY A 43 2.33 -8.31 10.39
CA GLY A 43 2.44 -9.71 9.98
C GLY A 43 1.17 -10.53 10.26
N LEU A 44 0.01 -9.87 10.33
CA LEU A 44 -1.27 -10.48 10.67
C LEU A 44 -2.19 -10.73 9.46
N SER A 45 -1.75 -10.43 8.24
CA SER A 45 -2.56 -10.54 7.02
C SER A 45 -3.29 -11.88 6.88
N TYR A 46 -2.62 -12.99 7.22
CA TYR A 46 -3.16 -14.35 7.13
C TYR A 46 -4.39 -14.59 8.04
N ARG A 47 -4.62 -13.74 9.05
CA ARG A 47 -5.78 -13.82 9.95
C ARG A 47 -7.00 -13.06 9.44
N PHE A 48 -6.81 -12.20 8.44
CA PHE A 48 -7.80 -11.24 7.93
C PHE A 48 -7.87 -11.24 6.40
N GLU A 49 -7.53 -12.35 5.74
CA GLU A 49 -7.48 -12.42 4.27
C GLU A 49 -8.83 -12.06 3.64
N LYS A 50 -9.93 -12.57 4.22
CA LYS A 50 -11.28 -12.28 3.75
C LYS A 50 -11.61 -10.80 3.88
N GLU A 51 -11.42 -10.24 5.07
CA GLU A 51 -11.72 -8.84 5.37
C GLU A 51 -10.87 -7.89 4.52
N THR A 52 -9.59 -8.23 4.32
CA THR A 52 -8.66 -7.47 3.49
C THR A 52 -9.07 -7.48 2.02
N ASN A 53 -9.47 -8.64 1.48
CA ASN A 53 -9.93 -8.75 0.10
C ASN A 53 -11.24 -7.98 -0.13
N GLU A 54 -12.20 -8.09 0.79
CA GLU A 54 -13.46 -7.33 0.73
C GLU A 54 -13.23 -5.82 0.86
N ALA A 55 -12.29 -5.41 1.71
CA ALA A 55 -11.84 -4.02 1.83
C ALA A 55 -11.21 -3.50 0.53
N LEU A 56 -10.27 -4.24 -0.05
CA LEU A 56 -9.55 -3.81 -1.25
C LEU A 56 -10.44 -3.78 -2.49
N ASN A 57 -11.44 -4.67 -2.59
CA ASN A 57 -12.47 -4.56 -3.62
C ASN A 57 -13.21 -3.22 -3.53
N ARG A 58 -13.64 -2.79 -2.33
CA ARG A 58 -14.32 -1.50 -2.14
C ARG A 58 -13.42 -0.31 -2.48
N VAL A 59 -12.16 -0.36 -2.06
CA VAL A 59 -11.14 0.66 -2.35
C VAL A 59 -10.86 0.76 -3.85
N HIS A 60 -10.86 -0.36 -4.56
CA HIS A 60 -10.63 -0.42 -6.00
C HIS A 60 -11.73 0.32 -6.77
N ASP A 61 -12.99 0.13 -6.38
CA ASP A 61 -14.15 0.68 -7.08
C ASP A 61 -14.48 2.13 -6.69
N ALA A 62 -13.86 2.65 -5.63
CA ALA A 62 -14.08 4.00 -5.17
C ALA A 62 -13.40 5.06 -6.04
N ASP A 63 -14.06 6.22 -6.19
CA ASP A 63 -13.42 7.42 -6.74
C ASP A 63 -12.34 7.90 -5.78
N PHE A 64 -11.12 8.06 -6.30
CA PHE A 64 -9.93 8.33 -5.50
C PHE A 64 -9.11 9.52 -6.04
N ASN A 65 -9.74 10.40 -6.81
CA ASN A 65 -9.03 11.49 -7.50
C ASN A 65 -8.57 12.63 -6.57
N ASP A 66 -9.26 12.89 -5.46
CA ASP A 66 -9.00 14.04 -4.58
C ASP A 66 -8.03 13.76 -3.40
N HIS A 67 -7.23 12.70 -3.51
CA HIS A 67 -6.33 12.29 -2.42
C HIS A 67 -4.87 12.70 -2.61
N GLY A 68 -4.16 12.85 -1.49
CA GLY A 68 -2.76 13.26 -1.46
C GLY A 68 -1.79 12.17 -1.93
N LEU A 69 -0.50 12.50 -1.94
CA LEU A 69 0.55 11.59 -2.41
C LEU A 69 0.61 10.32 -1.55
N TYR A 70 0.56 10.47 -0.22
CA TYR A 70 0.52 9.36 0.72
C TYR A 70 -0.60 8.36 0.40
N ASP A 71 -1.84 8.84 0.33
CA ASP A 71 -3.00 7.95 0.15
C ASP A 71 -2.96 7.29 -1.24
N THR A 72 -2.60 8.06 -2.27
CA THR A 72 -2.53 7.54 -3.65
C THR A 72 -1.48 6.46 -3.78
N ALA A 73 -0.30 6.68 -3.18
CA ALA A 73 0.78 5.70 -3.17
C ALA A 73 0.44 4.46 -2.33
N LEU A 74 -0.20 4.64 -1.18
CA LEU A 74 -0.66 3.55 -0.33
C LEU A 74 -1.69 2.68 -1.07
N ARG A 75 -2.72 3.30 -1.66
CA ARG A 75 -3.74 2.62 -2.45
C ARG A 75 -3.12 1.83 -3.61
N PHE A 76 -2.24 2.46 -4.38
CA PHE A 76 -1.54 1.79 -5.47
C PHE A 76 -0.79 0.55 -5.00
N ARG A 77 -0.01 0.69 -3.91
CA ARG A 77 0.80 -0.39 -3.37
C ARG A 77 -0.06 -1.57 -2.92
N LEU A 78 -1.09 -1.32 -2.11
CA LEU A 78 -1.95 -2.38 -1.57
C LEU A 78 -2.75 -3.09 -2.66
N LEU A 79 -3.26 -2.37 -3.66
CA LEU A 79 -3.97 -2.95 -4.80
C LEU A 79 -3.03 -3.79 -5.67
N ARG A 80 -1.82 -3.32 -5.98
CA ARG A 80 -0.84 -4.10 -6.76
C ARG A 80 -0.40 -5.37 -6.07
N GLN A 81 -0.23 -5.36 -4.75
CA GLN A 81 0.11 -6.56 -3.98
C GLN A 81 -0.94 -7.66 -4.08
N GLN A 82 -2.21 -7.29 -4.30
CA GLN A 82 -3.32 -8.22 -4.51
C GLN A 82 -3.67 -8.40 -5.98
N TRP A 83 -2.74 -8.07 -6.90
CA TRP A 83 -2.88 -8.30 -8.34
C TRP A 83 -4.00 -7.50 -9.02
N TYR A 84 -4.51 -6.44 -8.40
CA TYR A 84 -5.41 -5.52 -9.08
C TYR A 84 -4.64 -4.73 -10.15
N HIS A 85 -5.29 -4.51 -11.29
CA HIS A 85 -4.72 -3.71 -12.35
C HIS A 85 -4.92 -2.21 -12.05
N VAL A 86 -3.86 -1.55 -11.60
CA VAL A 86 -3.84 -0.10 -11.36
C VAL A 86 -2.69 0.54 -12.11
N THR A 87 -2.97 1.52 -12.98
CA THR A 87 -1.94 2.12 -13.82
C THR A 87 -1.12 3.16 -13.04
N PRO A 88 0.18 3.29 -13.33
CA PRO A 88 1.01 4.37 -12.80
C PRO A 88 0.54 5.79 -13.10
N ASP A 89 -0.39 5.97 -14.05
CA ASP A 89 -0.84 7.29 -14.50
C ASP A 89 -1.58 8.07 -13.42
N ILE A 90 -2.08 7.40 -12.38
CA ILE A 90 -2.66 8.04 -11.20
C ILE A 90 -1.67 9.00 -10.51
N PHE A 91 -0.37 8.82 -10.71
CA PHE A 91 0.67 9.70 -10.16
C PHE A 91 0.96 10.93 -11.02
N ASN A 92 0.36 11.05 -12.21
CA ASN A 92 0.60 12.20 -13.10
C ASN A 92 0.10 13.52 -12.49
N LYS A 93 -0.89 13.48 -11.60
CA LYS A 93 -1.36 14.65 -10.85
C LYS A 93 -0.34 15.23 -9.87
N PHE A 94 0.73 14.48 -9.57
CA PHE A 94 1.82 14.91 -8.68
C PHE A 94 3.06 15.38 -9.45
N LYS A 95 2.95 15.55 -10.77
CA LYS A 95 4.03 16.01 -11.63
C LYS A 95 3.79 17.44 -12.12
N ASP A 96 4.87 18.16 -12.35
CA ASP A 96 4.88 19.45 -13.05
C ASP A 96 4.78 19.28 -14.58
N GLU A 97 4.76 20.41 -15.30
CA GLU A 97 4.65 20.44 -16.77
C GLU A 97 5.85 19.76 -17.45
N GLU A 98 7.00 19.73 -16.79
CA GLU A 98 8.23 19.05 -17.22
C GLU A 98 8.25 17.55 -16.87
N GLY A 99 7.24 17.06 -16.13
CA GLY A 99 7.10 15.67 -15.74
C GLY A 99 7.89 15.27 -14.49
N ASN A 100 8.47 16.23 -13.76
CA ASN A 100 9.14 16.02 -12.48
C ASN A 100 8.14 16.05 -11.33
N LEU A 101 8.50 15.46 -10.19
CA LEU A 101 7.66 15.54 -8.99
C LEU A 101 7.55 16.99 -8.52
N MET A 102 6.32 17.47 -8.27
CA MET A 102 6.06 18.84 -7.85
C MET A 102 6.89 19.22 -6.63
N SER A 103 7.49 20.41 -6.65
CA SER A 103 8.35 20.90 -5.56
C SER A 103 7.63 21.03 -4.22
N THR A 104 6.31 21.24 -4.24
CA THR A 104 5.44 21.30 -3.06
C THR A 104 5.38 19.98 -2.28
N LEU A 105 5.74 18.85 -2.89
CA LEU A 105 5.72 17.52 -2.25
C LEU A 105 6.98 17.24 -1.43
N LYS A 106 8.01 18.10 -1.50
CA LYS A 106 9.25 17.94 -0.72
C LYS A 106 9.01 17.97 0.79
N ASP A 107 7.96 18.67 1.22
CA ASP A 107 7.58 18.80 2.62
C ASP A 107 6.62 17.68 3.09
N ASP A 108 6.33 16.68 2.25
CA ASP A 108 5.56 15.48 2.59
C ASP A 108 6.45 14.21 2.62
N PRO A 109 7.28 14.02 3.66
CA PRO A 109 8.16 12.86 3.76
C PRO A 109 7.39 11.53 3.84
N LYS A 110 6.15 11.54 4.37
CA LYS A 110 5.30 10.35 4.47
C LYS A 110 4.82 9.94 3.07
N GLY A 111 4.35 10.89 2.26
CA GLY A 111 3.96 10.65 0.88
C GLY A 111 5.12 10.19 0.01
N LEU A 112 6.30 10.81 0.16
CA LEU A 112 7.52 10.40 -0.56
C LEU A 112 7.94 8.98 -0.22
N LEU A 113 7.90 8.59 1.06
CA LEU A 113 8.20 7.23 1.49
C LEU A 113 7.18 6.22 0.94
N SER A 114 5.89 6.56 0.98
CA SER A 114 4.86 5.71 0.40
C SER A 114 5.03 5.54 -1.12
N LEU A 115 5.39 6.62 -1.83
CA LEU A 115 5.68 6.58 -3.26
C LEU A 115 6.89 5.70 -3.57
N TYR A 116 7.96 5.81 -2.78
CA TYR A 116 9.13 4.93 -2.89
C TYR A 116 8.72 3.46 -2.74
N ASN A 117 7.95 3.11 -1.71
CA ASN A 117 7.48 1.75 -1.49
C ASN A 117 6.59 1.24 -2.64
N ALA A 118 5.74 2.10 -3.19
CA ALA A 118 4.88 1.78 -4.34
C ALA A 118 5.69 1.51 -5.62
N ALA A 119 6.77 2.27 -5.85
CA ALA A 119 7.60 2.15 -7.05
C ALA A 119 8.33 0.79 -7.16
N TYR A 120 8.54 0.08 -6.04
CA TYR A 120 9.12 -1.27 -6.06
C TYR A 120 8.21 -2.34 -6.66
N LEU A 121 6.90 -2.09 -6.77
CA LEU A 121 5.93 -3.04 -7.30
C LEU A 121 5.73 -2.96 -8.82
N ARG A 122 6.66 -2.32 -9.52
CA ARG A 122 6.62 -2.11 -10.96
C ARG A 122 6.79 -3.42 -11.72
N ILE A 123 5.89 -3.72 -12.65
CA ILE A 123 6.05 -4.82 -13.62
C ILE A 123 7.04 -4.39 -14.71
N HIS A 124 7.86 -5.31 -15.20
CA HIS A 124 9.01 -5.07 -16.09
C HIS A 124 8.68 -4.29 -17.38
N GLU A 125 7.42 -4.28 -17.82
CA GLU A 125 6.95 -3.58 -19.03
C GLU A 125 6.40 -2.17 -18.75
N GLU A 126 6.01 -1.88 -17.51
CA GLU A 126 5.59 -0.55 -17.11
C GLU A 126 6.82 0.28 -16.81
N THR A 127 7.29 1.05 -17.78
CA THR A 127 8.39 1.98 -17.55
C THR A 127 7.90 3.17 -16.74
N MET A 128 7.64 2.98 -15.44
CA MET A 128 7.57 4.08 -14.48
C MET A 128 8.95 4.73 -14.48
N LYS A 129 9.11 5.81 -15.26
CA LYS A 129 10.32 6.64 -15.30
C LYS A 129 10.44 7.45 -14.00
N LEU A 130 10.48 6.78 -12.86
CA LEU A 130 10.71 7.38 -11.53
C LEU A 130 12.18 7.33 -11.10
N PHE A 131 13.10 7.05 -12.01
CA PHE A 131 14.53 7.00 -11.69
C PHE A 131 15.35 7.83 -12.67
N LEU A 132 15.56 9.10 -12.34
CA LEU A 132 16.83 9.78 -12.56
C LEU A 132 17.11 10.74 -11.39
N ILE A 133 17.50 10.20 -10.23
CA ILE A 133 18.40 10.94 -9.35
C ILE A 133 19.79 10.74 -9.95
N GLN A 134 20.19 11.67 -10.83
CA GLN A 134 21.58 11.80 -11.25
C GLN A 134 22.40 12.22 -10.03
N GLY A 135 23.18 11.30 -9.47
CA GLY A 135 24.34 11.70 -8.68
C GLY A 135 24.46 11.24 -7.22
N THR A 136 23.79 10.18 -6.75
CA THR A 136 24.35 9.28 -5.70
C THR A 136 23.46 8.04 -5.45
N SER A 137 23.50 7.10 -6.42
CA SER A 137 23.35 5.64 -6.27
C SER A 137 22.26 5.04 -5.37
N TRP A 138 21.28 4.37 -6.00
CA TRP A 138 20.64 3.15 -5.48
C TRP A 138 20.44 2.14 -6.62
N ARG A 139 20.99 0.92 -6.47
CA ARG A 139 20.87 -0.21 -7.42
C ARG A 139 19.99 -1.31 -6.82
N PRO A 140 19.09 -1.91 -7.63
CA PRO A 140 18.91 -3.36 -7.59
C PRO A 140 19.32 -3.94 -8.94
N CYS A 141 20.47 -4.59 -8.97
CA CYS A 141 20.79 -5.58 -9.99
C CYS A 141 20.08 -6.88 -9.60
N LEU A 142 19.24 -7.42 -10.46
CA LEU A 142 19.30 -8.84 -10.85
C LEU A 142 18.37 -9.04 -12.05
N VAL A 143 18.97 -9.05 -13.23
CA VAL A 143 18.39 -9.66 -14.42
C VAL A 143 18.62 -11.16 -14.26
N ILE A 144 17.56 -11.93 -13.99
CA ILE A 144 17.58 -13.37 -14.29
C ILE A 144 16.84 -13.52 -15.61
N SER A 145 17.61 -13.50 -16.70
CA SER A 145 17.16 -14.07 -17.96
C SER A 145 17.01 -15.58 -17.78
N HIS A 146 15.83 -16.14 -18.02
CA HIS A 146 15.71 -17.52 -18.42
C HIS A 146 15.23 -17.52 -19.87
N HIS A 147 16.14 -17.92 -20.76
CA HIS A 147 15.78 -18.53 -22.03
C HIS A 147 14.98 -19.79 -21.74
N HIS A 148 13.86 -19.97 -22.44
CA HIS A 148 13.57 -21.27 -23.02
C HIS A 148 12.90 -21.13 -24.39
#